data_AF-A0A2G9V2L0-F1
#
_entry.id   AF-A0A2G9V2L0-F1
#
_cell.length_a   1.000
_cell.length_b   1.000
_cell.length_c   1.000
_cell.angle_alpha   90.00
_cell.angle_beta   90.00
_cell.angle_gamma   90.00
#
_symmetry.space_group_name_H-M   'P 1'
#
loop_
_entity.id
_entity.type
_entity.pdbx_description
1 polymer ?
#
loop_
_entity_poly.entity_id
_entity_poly.type
_entity_poly.pdbx_seq_one_letter_code
_entity_poly.pdbx_strand_id
1 'polypeptide(L)'
;MSVASSDSDTYIAFGANGDVHVAVPTDGENMTVFKGSKKEAKAKECLLFFDKKTGKVRLEKIASNINVKKTSSSSFPGADSSSSSDSSSDDSDSDSGSDDEVCRLIAY
;
A
#
# COMPACT_ATOMS: atom_id res chain seq x y z
N MET A 1 14.53 -11.15 12.75
CA MET A 1 14.33 -10.42 11.49
C MET A 1 14.86 -11.30 10.37
N SER A 2 13.99 -11.79 9.49
CA SER A 2 14.40 -12.68 8.40
C SER A 2 13.98 -11.98 7.10
N VAL A 3 14.97 -11.64 6.27
CA VAL A 3 14.74 -11.08 4.94
C VAL A 3 15.24 -12.13 3.94
N ALA A 4 14.33 -12.65 3.12
CA ALA A 4 14.70 -13.40 1.92
C ALA A 4 14.93 -12.37 0.82
N SER A 5 16.06 -12.48 0.11
CA SER A 5 16.49 -11.53 -0.92
C SER A 5 16.89 -12.31 -2.17
N SER A 6 16.20 -12.05 -3.26
CA SER A 6 16.49 -12.37 -4.65
C SER A 6 16.10 -11.12 -5.46
N ASP A 7 16.94 -10.72 -6.40
CA ASP A 7 16.74 -9.53 -7.21
C ASP A 7 15.34 -9.54 -7.85
N SER A 8 14.54 -8.48 -7.63
CA SER A 8 13.08 -8.33 -7.86
C SER A 8 12.11 -8.72 -6.73
N ASP A 9 12.59 -8.89 -5.49
CA ASP A 9 11.69 -9.22 -4.38
C ASP A 9 10.86 -8.04 -3.86
N THR A 10 9.55 -8.29 -3.71
CA THR A 10 8.63 -7.41 -2.95
C THR A 10 8.87 -7.59 -1.46
N TYR A 11 9.12 -6.49 -0.75
CA TYR A 11 9.38 -6.49 0.69
C TYR A 11 8.13 -6.10 1.48
N ILE A 12 7.83 -6.83 2.56
CA ILE A 12 6.73 -6.54 3.48
C ILE A 12 7.28 -6.44 4.91
N ALA A 13 7.12 -5.29 5.55
CA ALA A 13 7.46 -5.06 6.95
C ALA A 13 6.21 -4.81 7.79
N PHE A 14 6.18 -5.41 8.98
CA PHE A 14 5.15 -5.21 10.00
C PHE A 14 5.73 -4.39 11.17
N GLY A 15 5.12 -3.24 11.45
CA GLY A 15 5.44 -2.39 12.59
C GLY A 15 4.77 -2.88 13.88
N ALA A 16 5.34 -2.46 15.02
CA ALA A 16 4.87 -2.87 16.35
C ALA A 16 3.40 -2.49 16.65
N ASN A 17 2.87 -1.48 15.97
CA ASN A 17 1.50 -0.96 16.17
C ASN A 17 0.50 -1.48 15.13
N GLY A 18 0.83 -2.54 14.37
CA GLY A 18 -0.01 -3.03 13.28
C GLY A 18 0.13 -2.24 11.98
N ASP A 19 1.11 -1.34 11.89
CA ASP A 19 1.52 -0.69 10.65
C ASP A 19 2.10 -1.71 9.68
N VAL A 20 1.83 -1.53 8.39
CA VAL A 20 2.35 -2.39 7.32
C VAL A 20 2.98 -1.52 6.25
N HIS A 21 4.20 -1.88 5.87
CA HIS A 21 4.96 -1.25 4.81
C HIS A 21 5.24 -2.29 3.73
N VAL A 22 4.83 -2.00 2.50
CA VAL A 22 5.07 -2.86 1.34
C VAL A 22 5.93 -2.09 0.37
N ALA A 23 7.10 -2.60 0.01
CA ALA A 23 7.93 -2.03 -1.05
C ALA A 23 7.90 -2.98 -2.24
N VAL A 24 7.37 -2.51 -3.35
CA VAL A 24 7.30 -3.25 -4.61
C VAL A 24 8.34 -2.67 -5.56
N PRO A 25 9.31 -3.45 -6.04
CA PRO A 25 10.21 -3.01 -7.10
C PRO A 25 9.41 -2.72 -8.37
N THR A 26 9.62 -1.55 -8.95
CA THR A 26 9.11 -1.19 -10.28
C THR A 26 10.23 -1.32 -11.31
N ASP A 27 9.90 -1.22 -12.60
CA ASP A 27 10.85 -1.42 -13.69
C ASP A 27 12.06 -0.46 -13.55
N GLY A 28 13.24 -1.01 -13.23
CA GLY A 28 14.48 -0.28 -12.94
C GLY A 28 14.96 -0.36 -11.48
N GLU A 29 15.61 0.71 -10.98
CA GLU A 29 16.07 0.87 -9.58
C GLU A 29 15.03 1.55 -8.66
N ASN A 30 13.85 1.87 -9.20
CA ASN A 30 12.80 2.56 -8.47
C ASN A 30 11.96 1.58 -7.63
N MET A 31 11.63 1.99 -6.41
CA MET A 31 10.80 1.23 -5.47
C MET A 31 9.53 2.02 -5.18
N THR A 32 8.37 1.36 -5.32
CA THR A 32 7.11 1.94 -4.89
C THR A 32 6.79 1.47 -3.49
N VAL A 33 6.76 2.40 -2.54
CA VAL A 33 6.40 2.09 -1.15
C VAL A 33 4.91 2.32 -0.96
N PHE A 34 4.26 1.38 -0.30
CA PHE A 34 2.89 1.46 0.15
C PHE A 34 2.88 1.36 1.66
N LYS A 35 2.13 2.23 2.32
CA LYS A 35 1.96 2.22 3.77
C LYS A 35 0.49 2.03 4.11
N GLY A 36 0.23 1.19 5.09
CA GLY A 36 -1.11 0.93 5.59
C GLY A 36 -1.11 0.39 7.00
N SER A 37 -2.26 -0.09 7.41
CA SER A 37 -2.47 -0.68 8.74
C SER A 37 -3.28 -1.95 8.61
N LYS A 38 -2.94 -2.97 9.40
CA LYS A 38 -3.76 -4.16 9.55
C LYS A 38 -5.02 -3.83 10.34
N LYS A 39 -6.18 -4.14 9.76
CA LYS A 39 -7.48 -4.07 10.41
C LYS A 39 -8.08 -5.47 10.51
N GLU A 40 -8.84 -5.71 11.58
CA GLU A 40 -9.60 -6.94 11.71
C GLU A 40 -10.64 -7.02 10.59
N ALA A 41 -10.77 -8.21 9.99
CA ALA A 41 -11.73 -8.41 8.92
C ALA A 41 -13.15 -8.35 9.48
N LYS A 42 -14.08 -7.83 8.69
CA LYS A 42 -15.49 -7.83 9.07
C LYS A 42 -15.99 -9.27 9.13
N ALA A 43 -16.90 -9.53 10.07
CA ALA A 43 -17.54 -10.83 10.17
C ALA A 43 -18.23 -11.19 8.82
N LYS A 44 -18.00 -12.42 8.34
CA LYS A 44 -18.57 -13.03 7.11
C LYS A 44 -17.90 -12.66 5.78
N GLU A 45 -16.71 -12.06 5.79
CA GLU A 45 -15.91 -11.96 4.58
C GLU A 45 -15.20 -13.29 4.27
N CYS A 46 -15.48 -13.87 3.10
CA CYS A 46 -14.88 -15.11 2.63
C CYS A 46 -14.55 -14.99 1.14
N LEU A 47 -13.50 -15.69 0.70
CA LEU A 47 -13.14 -15.84 -0.70
C LEU A 47 -13.47 -17.23 -1.19
N LEU A 48 -14.09 -17.30 -2.37
CA LEU A 48 -14.50 -18.54 -3.00
C LEU A 48 -13.61 -18.80 -4.21
N PHE A 49 -12.81 -19.85 -4.11
CA PHE A 49 -11.93 -20.31 -5.17
C PHE A 49 -12.63 -21.41 -5.96
N PHE A 50 -12.73 -21.20 -7.27
CA PHE A 50 -13.21 -22.19 -8.23
C PHE A 50 -12.05 -22.64 -9.10
N ASP A 51 -11.55 -23.84 -8.84
CA ASP A 51 -10.58 -24.45 -9.74
C ASP A 51 -11.32 -25.19 -10.86
N LYS A 52 -11.33 -24.59 -12.06
CA LYS A 52 -11.98 -25.17 -13.25
C LYS A 52 -11.29 -26.43 -13.77
N LYS A 53 -10.00 -26.64 -13.48
CA LYS A 53 -9.24 -27.81 -13.95
C LYS A 53 -9.49 -29.02 -13.06
N THR A 54 -9.54 -28.81 -11.75
CA THR A 54 -9.76 -29.90 -10.78
C THR A 54 -11.23 -30.05 -10.36
N GLY A 55 -12.10 -29.08 -10.70
CA GLY A 55 -13.50 -29.05 -10.29
C GLY A 55 -13.69 -28.78 -8.79
N LYS A 56 -12.63 -28.47 -8.05
CA LYS A 56 -12.68 -28.24 -6.61
C LYS A 56 -13.15 -26.82 -6.29
N VAL A 57 -13.95 -26.73 -5.24
CA VAL A 57 -14.44 -25.47 -4.68
C VAL A 57 -13.85 -25.33 -3.28
N ARG A 58 -13.18 -24.21 -3.01
CA ARG A 58 -12.59 -23.90 -1.70
C ARG A 58 -13.11 -22.57 -1.19
N LEU A 59 -13.67 -22.56 0.01
CA LEU A 59 -14.09 -21.35 0.71
C LEU A 59 -13.07 -21.03 1.80
N GLU A 60 -12.45 -19.85 1.72
CA GLU A 60 -11.46 -19.40 2.71
C GLU A 60 -11.99 -18.17 3.43
N LYS A 61 -11.99 -18.22 4.76
CA LYS A 61 -12.41 -17.10 5.61
C LYS A 61 -11.30 -16.06 5.64
N ILE A 62 -11.66 -14.80 5.46
CA ILE A 62 -10.71 -13.69 5.60
C ILE A 62 -10.54 -13.41 7.09
N ALA A 63 -9.31 -13.52 7.60
CA ALA A 63 -8.99 -13.23 9.00
C ALA A 63 -8.69 -11.74 9.24
N SER A 64 -8.04 -11.08 8.27
CA SER A 64 -7.70 -9.67 8.40
C SER A 64 -7.48 -8.99 7.04
N ASN A 65 -7.59 -7.67 7.03
CA ASN A 65 -7.41 -6.84 5.84
C ASN A 65 -6.38 -5.76 6.11
N ILE A 66 -5.52 -5.53 5.13
CA ILE A 66 -4.52 -4.47 5.19
C ILE A 66 -4.80 -3.54 4.01
N ASN A 67 -5.23 -2.32 4.31
CA ASN A 67 -5.45 -1.31 3.27
C ASN A 67 -4.20 -0.44 3.23
N VAL A 68 -3.50 -0.45 2.09
CA VAL A 68 -2.27 0.34 1.89
C VAL A 68 -2.52 1.42 0.85
N LYS A 69 -1.86 2.57 1.02
CA LYS A 69 -1.83 3.67 0.04
C LYS A 69 -0.41 3.82 -0.49
N LYS A 70 -0.28 4.15 -1.78
CA LYS A 70 1.00 4.47 -2.41
C LYS A 70 1.57 5.75 -1.79
N THR A 71 2.81 5.70 -1.34
CA THR A 71 3.55 6.86 -0.86
C THR A 71 4.51 7.31 -1.95
N SER A 72 4.40 8.56 -2.41
CA SER A 72 5.37 9.16 -3.33
C SER A 72 6.73 9.25 -2.65
N SER A 73 7.79 8.81 -3.32
CA SER A 73 9.17 8.81 -2.84
C SER A 73 9.80 10.22 -2.70
N SER A 74 9.02 11.29 -2.75
CA SER A 74 9.51 12.67 -2.77
C SER A 74 9.54 13.39 -1.42
N SER A 75 9.19 12.75 -0.31
CA SER A 75 9.23 13.39 1.02
C SER A 75 10.41 12.89 1.87
N PHE A 76 11.62 13.22 1.45
CA PHE A 76 12.73 13.35 2.39
C PHE A 76 12.72 14.80 2.91
N PRO A 77 12.34 15.05 4.17
CA PRO A 77 12.40 16.40 4.75
C PRO A 77 13.86 16.77 4.99
N GLY A 78 14.48 17.51 4.08
CA GLY A 78 15.90 17.87 4.19
C GLY A 78 16.46 18.80 3.13
N ALA A 79 15.64 19.69 2.57
CA ALA A 79 16.14 20.81 1.77
C ALA A 79 15.40 22.09 2.17
N ASP A 80 15.86 22.67 3.27
CA ASP A 80 15.69 24.06 3.65
C ASP A 80 16.32 24.96 2.58
N SER A 81 15.49 25.39 1.62
CA SER A 81 15.78 26.57 0.81
C SER A 81 14.82 27.69 1.21
N SER A 82 15.30 28.57 2.07
CA SER A 82 14.69 29.85 2.40
C SER A 82 14.56 30.72 1.14
N SER A 83 13.33 31.08 0.79
CA SER A 83 13.07 32.29 0.00
C SER A 83 11.70 32.86 0.36
N SER A 84 11.73 34.00 1.03
CA SER A 84 10.61 34.89 1.32
C SER A 84 10.13 35.60 0.05
N SER A 85 8.81 35.60 -0.20
CA SER A 85 8.05 36.77 -0.69
C SER A 85 6.60 36.41 -1.06
N ASP A 86 5.67 36.90 -0.23
CA ASP A 86 4.47 37.69 -0.56
C ASP A 86 3.59 37.37 -1.79
N SER A 87 2.33 37.02 -1.47
CA SER A 87 1.05 37.48 -2.02
C SER A 87 0.64 37.18 -3.48
N SER A 88 -0.33 36.26 -3.64
CA SER A 88 -1.69 36.56 -4.15
C SER A 88 -2.57 35.31 -4.12
N SER A 89 -3.84 35.48 -3.72
CA SER A 89 -4.86 34.44 -3.63
C SER A 89 -5.48 34.17 -5.01
N ASP A 90 -5.12 33.03 -5.61
CA ASP A 90 -5.79 32.47 -6.78
C ASP A 90 -6.63 31.27 -6.33
N ASP A 91 -7.95 31.48 -6.22
CA ASP A 91 -8.94 30.42 -5.95
C ASP A 91 -9.08 29.53 -7.19
N SER A 92 -8.23 28.52 -7.29
CA SER A 92 -8.36 27.44 -8.27
C SER A 92 -8.90 26.19 -7.57
N ASP A 93 -10.21 25.97 -7.67
CA ASP A 93 -10.87 24.71 -7.32
C ASP A 93 -10.35 23.59 -8.24
N SER A 94 -9.19 23.05 -7.86
CA SER A 94 -8.63 21.86 -8.48
C SER A 94 -9.26 20.66 -7.79
N ASP A 95 -10.37 20.16 -8.35
CA ASP A 95 -10.92 18.85 -8.03
C ASP A 95 -9.92 17.77 -8.50
N SER A 96 -8.81 17.68 -7.76
CA SER A 96 -7.83 16.61 -7.89
C SER A 96 -8.45 15.42 -7.20
N GLY A 97 -9.38 14.78 -7.90
CA GLY A 97 -9.82 13.41 -7.66
C GLY A 97 -8.59 12.53 -7.65
N SER A 98 -7.93 12.48 -6.49
CA SER A 98 -6.82 11.61 -6.23
C SER A 98 -7.47 10.25 -6.18
N ASP A 99 -7.45 9.54 -7.31
CA ASP A 99 -7.64 8.10 -7.35
C ASP A 99 -6.53 7.48 -6.49
N ASP A 100 -6.70 7.59 -5.18
CA ASP A 100 -5.90 6.92 -4.17
C ASP A 100 -6.06 5.44 -4.51
N GLU A 101 -5.07 4.88 -5.20
CA GLU A 101 -5.01 3.45 -5.46
C GLU A 101 -4.80 2.74 -4.11
N VAL A 102 -5.91 2.47 -3.42
CA VAL A 102 -5.92 1.76 -2.15
C VAL A 102 -5.89 0.27 -2.45
N CYS A 103 -4.69 -0.31 -2.38
CA CYS A 103 -4.53 -1.75 -2.49
C CYS A 103 -5.00 -2.43 -1.20
N ARG A 104 -5.83 -3.47 -1.34
CA ARG A 104 -6.29 -4.31 -0.22
C ARG A 104 -5.54 -5.62 -0.22
N LEU A 105 -4.64 -5.79 0.74
CA LEU A 105 -3.96 -7.06 1.00
C LEU A 105 -4.84 -7.92 1.92
N ILE A 106 -5.04 -9.18 1.54
CA ILE A 106 -5.81 -10.16 2.31
C ILE A 106 -4.82 -11.15 2.91
N ALA A 107 -4.88 -11.29 4.23
CA ALA A 107 -4.11 -12.29 4.97
C ALA A 107 -5.06 -13.42 5.42
N TYR A 108 -4.68 -14.64 5.06
CA TYR A 108 -5.37 -15.90 5.40
C TYR A 108 -4.79 -16.53 6.67
#